data_AF-A0A556RJZ0-F1
#
_entry.id   AF-A0A556RJZ0-F1
#
_cell.length_a   1.000
_cell.length_b   1.000
_cell.length_c   1.000
_cell.angle_alpha   90.00
_cell.angle_beta   90.00
_cell.angle_gamma   90.00
#
_symmetry.space_group_name_H-M   'P 1'
#
loop_
_entity.id
_entity.type
_entity.pdbx_description
1 polymer ?
#
loop_
_entity_poly.entity_id
_entity_poly.type
_entity_poly.pdbx_seq_one_letter_code
_entity_poly.pdbx_strand_id
1 'polypeptide(L)' 'MNNHQLVCKVEGTLLQVKSMAKIALDNTNYKLSGYDEPFIDQSDMSNLLWAIVDLAEQAFDDLQEYHLLGSKDNAQQ' A
#
# COMPACT_ATOMS: atom_id res chain seq x y z
N MET A 1 -17.36 -4.79 11.25
CA MET A 1 -17.11 -4.47 9.82
C MET A 1 -17.54 -5.68 9.02
N ASN A 2 -18.34 -5.54 7.96
CA ASN A 2 -18.70 -6.71 7.12
C ASN A 2 -17.47 -7.16 6.33
N ASN A 3 -17.26 -8.47 6.19
CA ASN A 3 -16.23 -9.11 5.36
C ASN A 3 -16.04 -8.41 3.99
N HIS A 4 -17.13 -8.02 3.31
CA HIS A 4 -17.03 -7.30 2.04
C HIS A 4 -16.40 -5.90 2.18
N GLN A 5 -16.73 -5.17 3.25
CA GLN A 5 -16.15 -3.84 3.51
C GLN A 5 -14.66 -3.94 3.84
N LEU A 6 -14.22 -5.01 4.51
CA LEU A 6 -12.82 -5.25 4.83
C LEU A 6 -12.01 -5.56 3.57
N VAL A 7 -12.53 -6.42 2.69
CA VAL A 7 -11.91 -6.68 1.38
C VAL A 7 -11.81 -5.40 0.55
N CYS A 8 -12.88 -4.61 0.44
CA CYS A 8 -12.84 -3.34 -0.30
C CYS A 8 -11.84 -2.33 0.31
N LYS A 9 -11.70 -2.30 1.64
CA LYS A 9 -10.70 -1.47 2.32
C LYS A 9 -9.29 -1.90 1.93
N VAL A 10 -8.98 -3.19 2.03
CA VAL A 10 -7.68 -3.76 1.65
C VAL A 10 -7.37 -3.46 0.19
N GLU A 11 -8.31 -3.70 -0.73
CA GLU A 11 -8.13 -3.41 -2.15
C GLU A 11 -7.82 -1.93 -2.39
N GLY A 12 -8.55 -1.03 -1.74
CA GLY A 12 -8.32 0.41 -1.81
C GLY A 12 -6.93 0.80 -1.29
N THR A 13 -6.50 0.25 -0.16
CA THR A 13 -5.17 0.50 0.41
C THR A 13 -4.06 0.00 -0.51
N LEU A 14 -4.19 -1.22 -1.05
CA LEU A 14 -3.20 -1.78 -1.98
C LEU A 14 -3.13 -1.01 -3.31
N LEU A 15 -4.24 -0.46 -3.79
CA LEU A 15 -4.24 0.43 -4.95
C LEU A 15 -3.45 1.72 -4.68
N GLN A 16 -3.55 2.29 -3.48
CA GLN A 16 -2.75 3.45 -3.07
C GLN A 16 -1.26 3.11 -3.01
N VAL A 17 -0.89 2.00 -2.37
CA VAL A 17 0.49 1.47 -2.33
C VAL A 17 1.06 1.35 -3.74
N LYS A 18 0.32 0.71 -4.65
CA LYS A 18 0.75 0.53 -6.05
C LYS A 18 0.99 1.87 -6.75
N SER A 19 0.07 2.82 -6.58
CA SER A 19 0.18 4.15 -7.20
C SER A 19 1.42 4.89 -6.71
N MET A 20 1.64 4.92 -5.40
CA MET A 20 2.79 5.59 -4.77
C MET A 20 4.12 4.94 -5.16
N ALA A 21 4.19 3.60 -5.18
CA ALA A 21 5.38 2.87 -5.62
C ALA A 21 5.70 3.16 -7.10
N LYS A 22 4.68 3.31 -7.95
CA LYS A 22 4.86 3.67 -9.35
C LYS A 22 5.46 5.07 -9.51
N ILE A 23 4.99 6.04 -8.72
CA ILE A 23 5.56 7.40 -8.69
C ILE A 23 7.04 7.36 -8.27
N ALA A 24 7.38 6.64 -7.19
CA ALA A 24 8.76 6.52 -6.72
C ALA A 24 9.69 5.90 -7.78
N LEU A 25 9.21 4.83 -8.43
CA LEU A 25 9.94 4.15 -9.49
C LEU A 25 10.12 5.05 -10.72
N ASP A 26 9.06 5.71 -11.18
CA ASP A 26 9.12 6.55 -12.37
C ASP A 26 10.01 7.79 -12.14
N ASN A 27 9.92 8.42 -10.97
CA ASN A 27 10.84 9.51 -10.58
C ASN A 27 12.31 9.08 -10.66
N THR A 28 12.62 7.87 -10.16
CA THR A 28 13.97 7.31 -10.22
C THR A 28 14.40 7.01 -11.66
N ASN A 29 13.52 6.40 -12.46
CA ASN A 29 13.81 6.05 -13.85
C ASN A 29 14.02 7.28 -14.73
N TYR A 30 13.23 8.34 -14.54
CA TYR A 30 13.39 9.59 -15.28
C TYR A 30 14.70 10.28 -14.92
N LYS A 31 15.06 10.33 -13.63
CA LYS A 31 16.36 10.85 -13.19
C LYS A 31 17.53 10.07 -13.79
N LEU A 32 17.46 8.75 -13.83
CA LEU A 32 18.49 7.90 -14.45
C LEU A 32 18.56 8.03 -15.97
N SER A 33 17.43 8.36 -16.61
CA SER A 33 17.34 8.57 -18.06
C SER A 33 17.80 9.97 -18.48
N GLY A 34 18.19 10.82 -17.53
CA GLY A 34 18.72 12.16 -17.81
C GLY A 34 17.65 13.20 -18.18
N TYR A 35 16.39 12.99 -17.77
CA TYR A 35 15.37 14.02 -17.86
C TYR A 35 15.68 15.18 -16.90
N ASP A 36 15.17 16.36 -17.25
CA ASP A 36 15.32 17.56 -16.42
C ASP A 36 14.37 17.56 -15.21
N GLU A 37 14.76 18.28 -14.17
CA GLU A 37 13.99 18.55 -12.96
C GLU A 37 12.65 19.27 -13.26
N PRO A 38 11.62 19.16 -12.39
CA PRO A 38 11.71 18.80 -10.97
C PRO A 38 11.52 17.29 -10.69
N PHE A 39 12.43 16.75 -9.87
CA PHE A 39 12.29 15.45 -9.24
C PHE A 39 11.89 15.58 -7.78
N ILE A 40 11.27 14.53 -7.25
CA ILE A 40 11.08 14.38 -5.80
C ILE A 40 12.47 14.38 -5.15
N ASP A 41 12.67 15.24 -4.16
CA ASP A 41 13.92 15.32 -3.42
C ASP A 41 14.13 14.06 -2.56
N GLN A 42 15.33 13.93 -1.98
CA GLN A 42 15.67 12.73 -1.21
C GLN A 42 14.82 12.57 0.06
N SER A 43 14.50 13.66 0.76
CA SER A 43 13.69 13.65 1.98
C SER A 43 12.25 13.22 1.67
N ASP A 44 11.65 13.81 0.65
CA ASP A 44 10.29 13.52 0.22
C ASP A 44 10.19 12.11 -0.38
N MET A 45 11.23 11.65 -1.08
CA MET A 45 11.31 10.25 -1.53
C MET A 45 11.36 9.29 -0.33
N SER A 46 12.12 9.63 0.71
CA SER A 46 12.19 8.81 1.93
C SER A 46 10.85 8.75 2.65
N ASN A 47 10.16 9.89 2.77
CA ASN A 47 8.81 9.98 3.33
C ASN A 47 7.80 9.17 2.49
N LEU A 48 7.89 9.24 1.16
CA LEU A 48 7.05 8.48 0.25
C LEU A 48 7.25 6.97 0.45
N LEU A 49 8.50 6.51 0.54
CA LEU A 49 8.82 5.11 0.78
C LEU A 49 8.32 4.62 2.14
N TRP A 50 8.45 5.44 3.19
CA TRP A 50 7.88 5.13 4.50
C TRP A 50 6.35 4.98 4.44
N ALA A 51 5.66 5.93 3.83
CA ALA A 51 4.21 5.87 3.69
C ALA A 51 3.73 4.66 2.87
N ILE A 52 4.50 4.25 1.85
CA ILE A 52 4.24 3.01 1.09
C ILE A 52 4.30 1.78 2.00
N VAL A 53 5.32 1.70 2.86
CA VAL A 53 5.49 0.58 3.81
C VAL A 53 4.37 0.56 4.82
N ASP A 54 4.05 1.69 5.46
CA ASP A 54 2.97 1.80 6.45
C ASP A 54 1.62 1.34 5.89
N LEU A 55 1.29 1.77 4.66
CA LEU A 55 0.04 1.36 4.00
C LEU A 55 0.05 -0.13 3.61
N ALA A 56 1.19 -0.67 3.21
CA ALA A 56 1.30 -2.09 2.91
C ALA A 56 1.10 -2.94 4.18
N GLU A 57 1.76 -2.58 5.28
CA GLU A 57 1.59 -3.22 6.58
C GLU A 57 0.14 -3.14 7.04
N GLN A 58 -0.50 -1.98 6.94
CA GLN A 58 -1.91 -1.81 7.27
C GLN A 58 -2.82 -2.75 6.45
N ALA A 59 -2.57 -2.88 5.14
CA ALA A 59 -3.34 -3.78 4.29
C ALA A 59 -3.13 -5.26 4.68
N PHE A 60 -1.91 -5.62 5.10
CA PHE A 60 -1.61 -6.97 5.59
C PHE A 60 -2.30 -7.26 6.93
N ASP A 61 -2.28 -6.32 7.87
CA ASP A 61 -2.94 -6.48 9.17
C ASP A 61 -4.46 -6.61 9.00
N ASP A 62 -5.06 -5.79 8.14
CA ASP A 62 -6.48 -5.88 7.78
C ASP A 62 -6.84 -7.26 7.18
N LEU A 63 -5.95 -7.83 6.35
CA LEU A 63 -6.12 -9.18 5.79
C LEU A 63 -5.99 -10.29 6.85
N GLN A 64 -5.08 -10.13 7.81
CA GLN A 64 -4.94 -11.09 8.90
C GLN A 64 -6.17 -11.07 9.81
N GLU A 65 -6.71 -9.89 10.12
CA GLU A 65 -7.95 -9.74 10.87
C GLU A 65 -9.11 -10.44 10.16
N TYR A 66 -9.21 -10.30 8.83
CA TYR A 66 -10.20 -11.02 8.01
C TYR A 66 -10.09 -12.55 8.17
N HIS A 67 -8.87 -13.10 8.09
CA HIS A 67 -8.65 -14.54 8.22
C HIS A 67 -9.03 -15.08 9.61
N LEU A 68 -8.74 -14.31 10.67
CA LEU A 68 -9.10 -14.66 12.04
C LEU A 68 -10.61 -14.63 12.28
N LEU A 69 -11.33 -13.68 11.69
CA LEU A 69 -12.79 -13.59 11.78
C LEU A 69 -13.47 -14.73 11.00
N GLY A 70 -13.03 -15.01 9.77
CA GLY A 70 -13.57 -16.12 8.98
C GLY A 70 -13.35 -17.50 9.59
N SER A 71 -12.27 -17.67 10.38
CA SER A 71 -11.99 -18.91 11.11
C SER A 71 -12.89 -19.11 12.33
N LYS A 72 -13.36 -18.02 12.96
CA LYS A 72 -14.27 -18.09 14.12
C LYS A 72 -15.70 -18.41 13.73
N ASP A 73 -16.18 -17.87 12.60
CA ASP A 73 -17.53 -18.14 12.10
C ASP A 73 -17.72 -19.62 11.69
N ASN A 74 -16.65 -20.27 11.20
CA ASN A 74 -16.69 -21.69 10.85
C ASN A 74 -16.54 -22.64 12.05
N ALA A 75 -16.11 -22.16 13.21
CA ALA A 75 -15.96 -22.97 14.43
C ALA A 75 -17.24 -23.04 15.29
N GLN A 76 -18.30 -22.34 14.87
CA GLN A 76 -19.61 -22.33 15.54
C GLN A 76 -20.73 -22.99 14.73
N GLN A 77 -20.41 -23.72 13.65
CA GLN A 77 -21.35 -24.55 12.89
C GLN A 77 -21.19 -26.04 13.18
#